data_AF-A0A935KPD7-F1
#
_entry.id   AF-A0A935KPD7-F1
#
_cell.length_a   1.000
_cell.length_b   1.000
_cell.length_c   1.000
_cell.angle_alpha   90.00
_cell.angle_beta   90.00
_cell.angle_gamma   90.00
#
_symmetry.space_group_name_H-M   'P 1'
#
loop_
_entity.id
_entity.type
_entity.pdbx_description
1 polymer ?
#
loop_
_entity_poly.entity_id
_entity_poly.type
_entity_poly.pdbx_seq_one_letter_code
_entity_poly.pdbx_strand_id
1 'polypeptide(L)'
;MWTKRVVRGSVIGALLGALVAVGACSDTTEGADGGVRDRGVRDRGVAASDAGSLPSGLVTFHAAGATAELSFARSGAQYLVVPYSTASAQAEALAFTVEVSGASADAGVRGTALGRGSVEVGSTGVLGLGLRERDPARWERWQGRLGVERWARAAALQATRHFAAFRPSGEILRLLAGSSCVLSRECGASEVCAQGSCSAQPTIKVGAFASTAQTITAQVKRKGSRGAILVETGVTVADAALDELLRLYDNVIHPRDVALFGDPALRDGQPTRASDRNGDGLVWIVITPKVVEKDDKAVGFFVASDFVPVNEEPKSNEADILYLVAPSTGTGVTALATIMAHELQHLLGFASKSYRAAVRGGQPAIEALWLDEGQSHFAEDACGFGGENVTLLKQELFPAFGDTALLSGEDTLRLRAIALLFVRFLFEQKGGVSYGAQGAISDGGGAAWLAALHTTSQQGRAAIEATYGNFKSAFERWLVAVGVSGRGVTASPLVTYRALIDDATTGNKIGTLIRGRRRDDTGPRST
;
A
#
# COMPACT_ATOMS: atom_id res chain seq x y z
N MET A 1 23.67 -25.98 -29.74
CA MET A 1 22.31 -25.41 -29.73
C MET A 1 21.50 -26.27 -28.78
N TRP A 2 20.90 -25.68 -27.76
CA TRP A 2 20.18 -26.39 -26.70
C TRP A 2 18.70 -26.06 -26.83
N THR A 3 17.81 -27.05 -26.77
CA THR A 3 16.36 -26.84 -26.85
C THR A 3 15.75 -27.30 -25.52
N LYS A 4 15.02 -26.45 -24.81
CA LYS A 4 14.23 -26.84 -23.63
C LYS A 4 12.74 -26.75 -23.96
N ARG A 5 11.97 -27.74 -23.50
CA ARG A 5 10.52 -27.85 -23.75
C ARG A 5 9.76 -27.67 -22.44
N VAL A 6 8.66 -26.91 -22.43
CA VAL A 6 7.80 -26.77 -21.25
C VAL A 6 6.45 -27.39 -21.55
N VAL A 7 6.07 -28.48 -20.87
CA VAL A 7 4.88 -29.28 -21.21
C VAL A 7 3.82 -29.29 -20.10
N ARG A 8 2.57 -28.97 -20.48
CA ARG A 8 1.27 -29.22 -19.83
C ARG A 8 1.00 -28.71 -18.41
N GLY A 9 0.06 -27.78 -18.35
CA GLY A 9 -1.02 -27.67 -17.35
C GLY A 9 -2.28 -27.23 -18.10
N SER A 10 -3.44 -27.82 -17.81
CA SER A 10 -4.71 -27.42 -18.42
C SER A 10 -5.22 -26.15 -17.73
N VAL A 11 -5.40 -25.06 -18.49
CA VAL A 11 -6.05 -23.83 -18.03
C VAL A 11 -6.93 -23.28 -19.15
N ILE A 12 -8.20 -23.00 -18.86
CA ILE A 12 -9.15 -22.47 -19.85
C ILE A 12 -9.16 -20.94 -19.78
N GLY A 13 -8.54 -20.28 -20.76
CA GLY A 13 -8.78 -18.88 -21.09
C GLY A 13 -8.07 -17.82 -20.22
N ALA A 14 -6.74 -17.69 -20.35
CA ALA A 14 -6.00 -16.50 -19.89
C ALA A 14 -4.69 -16.30 -20.68
N LEU A 15 -4.18 -15.07 -20.74
CA LEU A 15 -2.81 -14.75 -21.15
C LEU A 15 -1.86 -15.18 -20.03
N LEU A 16 -0.97 -16.15 -20.28
CA LEU A 16 0.08 -16.55 -19.36
C LEU A 16 1.39 -15.81 -19.67
N GLY A 17 2.13 -15.41 -18.65
CA GLY A 17 3.48 -14.89 -18.78
C GLY A 17 4.48 -15.93 -18.27
N ALA A 18 5.46 -16.33 -19.09
CA ALA A 18 6.63 -17.05 -18.60
C ALA A 18 7.83 -16.10 -18.66
N LEU A 19 8.26 -15.60 -17.50
CA LEU A 19 9.46 -14.79 -17.41
C LEU A 19 10.70 -15.68 -17.44
N VAL A 20 11.71 -15.32 -18.23
CA VAL A 20 13.01 -15.98 -18.30
C VAL A 20 14.10 -14.93 -18.04
N ALA A 21 14.44 -14.70 -16.78
CA ALA A 21 15.54 -13.79 -16.47
C ALA A 21 16.88 -14.48 -16.80
N VAL A 22 17.60 -13.90 -17.77
CA VAL A 22 18.95 -14.29 -18.18
C VAL A 22 19.94 -13.41 -17.44
N GLY A 23 20.69 -13.99 -16.50
CA GLY A 23 21.87 -13.37 -15.91
C GLY A 23 23.06 -14.27 -16.18
N ALA A 24 24.04 -13.79 -16.94
CA ALA A 24 25.36 -14.43 -16.93
C ALA A 24 26.01 -14.07 -15.59
N CYS A 25 25.77 -14.88 -14.56
CA CYS A 25 26.59 -14.83 -13.35
C CYS A 25 28.00 -15.26 -13.77
N SER A 26 28.92 -14.31 -13.95
CA SER A 26 30.35 -14.65 -13.87
C SER A 26 30.61 -15.15 -12.46
N ASP A 27 31.23 -16.31 -12.32
CA ASP A 27 31.59 -16.93 -11.04
C ASP A 27 32.06 -15.87 -10.03
N THR A 28 31.20 -15.57 -9.06
CA THR A 28 31.63 -14.88 -7.86
C THR A 28 31.82 -15.96 -6.82
N THR A 29 33.08 -16.21 -6.51
CA THR A 29 33.47 -16.96 -5.33
C THR A 29 32.90 -16.25 -4.11
N GLU A 30 31.80 -16.77 -3.56
CA GLU A 30 31.34 -16.44 -2.22
C GLU A 30 32.39 -16.93 -1.22
N GLY A 31 33.30 -16.04 -0.87
CA GLY A 31 34.23 -16.20 0.25
C GLY A 31 33.52 -15.91 1.57
N ALA A 32 33.65 -16.88 2.47
CA ALA A 32 33.23 -16.93 3.87
C ALA A 32 33.01 -15.61 4.63
N ASP A 33 31.95 -15.62 5.42
CA ASP A 33 31.72 -14.78 6.60
C ASP A 33 33.00 -14.57 7.42
N GLY A 34 33.37 -13.31 7.65
CA GLY A 34 34.47 -12.97 8.54
C GLY A 34 34.77 -11.47 8.63
N GLY A 35 34.13 -10.79 9.58
CA GLY A 35 34.68 -9.55 10.17
C GLY A 35 34.06 -8.24 9.67
N VAL A 36 33.14 -7.70 10.47
CA VAL A 36 32.68 -6.32 10.40
C VAL A 36 33.87 -5.38 10.64
N ARG A 37 34.28 -4.64 9.60
CA ARG A 37 34.91 -3.32 9.76
C ARG A 37 34.22 -2.32 8.84
N ASP A 38 33.48 -1.44 9.50
CA ASP A 38 32.78 -0.30 8.95
C ASP A 38 33.79 0.63 8.25
N ARG A 39 33.71 0.74 6.92
CA ARG A 39 34.38 1.78 6.14
C ARG A 39 33.34 2.41 5.24
N GLY A 40 33.10 3.70 5.48
CA GLY A 40 32.07 4.51 4.85
C GLY A 40 31.99 4.34 3.34
N VAL A 41 30.84 3.86 2.89
CA VAL A 41 30.42 3.85 1.49
C VAL A 41 30.09 5.29 1.12
N ARG A 42 30.91 5.90 0.27
CA ARG A 42 30.53 7.13 -0.43
C ARG A 42 29.60 6.74 -1.57
N ASP A 43 28.32 7.05 -1.42
CA ASP A 43 27.33 7.02 -2.49
C ASP A 43 27.78 7.96 -3.61
N ARG A 44 28.24 7.38 -4.73
CA ARG A 44 28.35 8.10 -5.99
C ARG A 44 27.03 7.89 -6.72
N GLY A 45 26.17 8.91 -6.70
CA GLY A 45 24.94 8.93 -7.48
C GLY A 45 25.24 8.65 -8.95
N VAL A 46 24.81 7.49 -9.43
CA VAL A 46 24.81 7.16 -10.86
C VAL A 46 23.62 7.88 -11.47
N ALA A 47 23.88 8.79 -12.40
CA ALA A 47 22.84 9.51 -13.13
C ALA A 47 21.95 8.52 -13.90
N ALA A 48 20.64 8.62 -13.68
CA ALA A 48 19.61 7.80 -14.33
C ALA A 48 19.34 8.29 -15.76
N SER A 49 20.31 8.14 -16.69
CA SER A 49 20.16 8.63 -18.07
C SER A 49 20.19 7.57 -19.16
N ASP A 50 20.35 6.27 -18.86
CA ASP A 50 20.21 5.23 -19.89
C ASP A 50 18.98 4.36 -19.62
N ALA A 51 17.86 4.77 -20.20
CA ALA A 51 16.65 3.97 -20.36
C ALA A 51 16.87 2.86 -21.40
N GLY A 52 17.88 2.00 -21.21
CA GLY A 52 18.09 0.84 -22.04
C GLY A 52 16.85 -0.06 -22.03
N SER A 53 16.35 -0.44 -23.20
CA SER A 53 15.35 -1.49 -23.29
C SER A 53 15.90 -2.77 -22.68
N LEU A 54 15.05 -3.56 -22.01
CA LEU A 54 15.43 -4.92 -21.66
C LEU A 54 15.84 -5.65 -22.93
N PRO A 55 16.88 -6.51 -22.90
CA PRO A 55 17.19 -7.36 -24.03
C PRO A 55 15.92 -8.05 -24.53
N SER A 56 15.67 -7.98 -25.84
CA SER A 56 14.53 -8.66 -26.47
C SER A 56 14.54 -10.13 -26.08
N GLY A 57 13.42 -10.64 -25.54
CA GLY A 57 13.28 -12.04 -25.13
C GLY A 57 13.54 -12.35 -23.65
N LEU A 58 13.84 -11.35 -22.80
CA LEU A 58 13.96 -11.56 -21.34
C LEU A 58 12.61 -11.94 -20.69
N VAL A 59 11.50 -11.44 -21.24
CA VAL A 59 10.15 -11.85 -20.84
C VAL A 59 9.41 -12.34 -22.07
N THR A 60 8.83 -13.53 -21.99
CA THR A 60 8.05 -14.11 -23.09
C THR A 60 6.63 -14.42 -22.61
N PHE A 61 5.63 -13.95 -23.34
CA PHE A 61 4.23 -14.27 -23.05
C PHE A 61 3.79 -15.43 -23.90
N HIS A 62 3.04 -16.33 -23.28
CA HIS A 62 2.54 -17.54 -23.91
C HIS A 62 1.05 -17.64 -23.63
N ALA A 63 0.25 -18.03 -24.61
CA ALA A 63 -1.16 -18.32 -24.32
C ALA A 63 -1.25 -19.46 -23.30
N ALA A 64 -2.33 -19.52 -22.51
CA ALA A 64 -2.62 -20.70 -21.71
C ALA A 64 -2.57 -21.97 -22.57
N GLY A 65 -1.83 -22.98 -22.09
CA GLY A 65 -1.61 -24.24 -22.81
C GLY A 65 -0.52 -24.20 -23.91
N ALA A 66 0.10 -23.05 -24.20
CA ALA A 66 1.18 -22.98 -25.19
C ALA A 66 2.51 -23.54 -24.64
N THR A 67 3.29 -24.16 -25.52
CA THR A 67 4.67 -24.59 -25.23
C THR A 67 5.64 -23.46 -25.53
N ALA A 68 6.44 -23.09 -24.54
CA ALA A 68 7.57 -22.19 -24.72
C ALA A 68 8.83 -23.01 -25.00
N GLU A 69 9.41 -22.89 -26.19
CA GLU A 69 10.76 -23.40 -26.44
C GLU A 69 11.79 -22.32 -26.15
N LEU A 70 12.69 -22.61 -25.21
CA LEU A 70 13.77 -21.69 -24.83
C LEU A 70 15.09 -22.29 -25.30
N SER A 71 15.75 -21.57 -26.22
CA SER A 71 17.06 -21.93 -26.71
C SER A 71 18.12 -21.01 -26.14
N PHE A 72 19.15 -21.61 -25.55
CA PHE A 72 20.20 -20.89 -24.84
C PHE A 72 21.51 -20.96 -25.63
N ALA A 73 22.14 -19.82 -25.89
CA ALA A 73 23.29 -19.75 -26.79
C ALA A 73 24.63 -20.14 -26.14
N ARG A 74 24.75 -20.12 -24.80
CA ARG A 74 26.02 -20.33 -24.08
C ARG A 74 25.91 -21.47 -23.07
N SER A 75 26.88 -22.37 -23.09
CA SER A 75 27.12 -23.33 -22.01
C SER A 75 27.57 -22.59 -20.74
N GLY A 76 27.14 -23.07 -19.56
CA GLY A 76 27.55 -22.52 -18.26
C GLY A 76 26.71 -21.36 -17.71
N ALA A 77 25.72 -20.84 -18.45
CA ALA A 77 24.84 -19.79 -17.93
C ALA A 77 23.73 -20.35 -17.00
N GLN A 78 23.40 -19.59 -15.95
CA GLN A 78 22.25 -19.86 -15.08
C GLN A 78 21.01 -19.11 -15.58
N TYR A 79 19.85 -19.74 -15.46
CA TYR A 79 18.58 -19.19 -15.92
C TYR A 79 17.54 -19.25 -14.83
N LEU A 80 16.79 -18.16 -14.66
CA LEU A 80 15.66 -18.10 -13.74
C LEU A 80 14.36 -18.04 -14.54
N VAL A 81 13.51 -19.05 -14.36
CA VAL A 81 12.15 -19.06 -14.92
C VAL A 81 11.16 -18.70 -13.83
N VAL A 82 10.32 -17.69 -14.09
CA VAL A 82 9.25 -17.25 -13.18
C VAL A 82 7.93 -17.28 -13.95
N PRO A 83 7.11 -18.33 -13.78
CA PRO A 83 5.77 -18.36 -14.35
C PRO A 83 4.84 -17.43 -13.57
N TYR A 84 4.00 -16.71 -14.30
CA TYR A 84 3.03 -15.79 -13.71
C TYR A 84 1.80 -15.56 -14.61
N SER A 85 0.62 -15.35 -14.02
CA SER A 85 -0.60 -15.02 -14.76
C SER A 85 -1.15 -13.66 -14.35
N THR A 86 -1.39 -12.78 -15.33
CA THR A 86 -1.98 -11.45 -15.06
C THR A 86 -3.45 -11.49 -14.69
N ALA A 87 -4.16 -12.57 -15.03
CA ALA A 87 -5.62 -12.58 -15.05
C ALA A 87 -6.26 -13.93 -14.67
N SER A 88 -5.54 -14.86 -14.02
CA SER A 88 -6.16 -16.16 -13.72
C SER A 88 -7.35 -15.98 -12.77
N ALA A 89 -8.49 -16.50 -13.21
CA ALA A 89 -9.60 -16.83 -12.33
C ALA A 89 -9.16 -17.92 -11.33
N GLN A 90 -9.86 -18.00 -10.21
CA GLN A 90 -9.57 -18.89 -9.08
C GLN A 90 -9.07 -20.29 -9.45
N ALA A 91 -8.15 -20.78 -8.60
CA ALA A 91 -7.85 -22.18 -8.32
C ALA A 91 -7.10 -23.01 -9.37
N GLU A 92 -6.86 -22.51 -10.59
CA GLU A 92 -5.93 -23.18 -11.50
C GLU A 92 -4.50 -22.74 -11.18
N ALA A 93 -3.90 -23.39 -10.17
CA ALA A 93 -2.48 -23.26 -9.88
C ALA A 93 -1.70 -23.36 -11.20
N LEU A 94 -0.80 -22.40 -11.45
CA LEU A 94 0.03 -22.43 -12.65
C LEU A 94 0.91 -23.67 -12.63
N ALA A 95 0.46 -24.73 -13.30
CA ALA A 95 1.24 -25.93 -13.52
C ALA A 95 2.10 -25.73 -14.77
N PHE A 96 3.41 -25.83 -14.57
CA PHE A 96 4.39 -25.82 -15.64
C PHE A 96 5.40 -26.94 -15.40
N THR A 97 5.76 -27.66 -16.46
CA THR A 97 6.84 -28.65 -16.42
C THR A 97 8.03 -28.08 -17.16
N VAL A 98 9.22 -28.10 -16.59
CA VAL A 98 10.45 -27.72 -17.30
C VAL A 98 11.16 -29.00 -17.74
N GLU A 99 11.16 -29.28 -19.04
CA GLU A 99 11.93 -30.38 -19.63
C GLU A 99 13.24 -29.83 -20.20
N VAL A 100 14.34 -30.52 -19.88
CA VAL A 100 15.69 -30.20 -20.39
C VAL A 100 16.15 -31.34 -21.27
N SER A 101 16.53 -31.06 -22.52
CA SER A 101 17.15 -32.04 -23.42
C SER A 101 18.52 -31.57 -23.92
N GLY A 102 19.47 -32.50 -24.07
CA GLY A 102 20.86 -32.24 -24.50
C GLY A 102 21.90 -33.15 -23.83
N ALA A 103 23.06 -33.32 -24.47
CA ALA A 103 24.09 -34.32 -24.12
C ALA A 103 24.84 -34.10 -22.77
N SER A 104 24.53 -33.03 -22.03
CA SER A 104 25.08 -32.74 -20.69
C SER A 104 23.97 -32.43 -19.67
N ALA A 105 22.92 -33.26 -19.65
CA ALA A 105 21.75 -33.09 -18.78
C ALA A 105 22.04 -33.17 -17.26
N ASP A 106 23.30 -33.34 -16.85
CA ASP A 106 23.75 -33.24 -15.46
C ASP A 106 23.67 -31.81 -14.88
N ALA A 107 23.28 -30.81 -15.69
CA ALA A 107 22.88 -29.49 -15.20
C ALA A 107 21.53 -29.59 -14.47
N GLY A 108 21.56 -30.10 -13.23
CA GLY A 108 20.40 -30.32 -12.39
C GLY A 108 19.47 -29.10 -12.40
N VAL A 109 18.23 -29.30 -12.86
CA VAL A 109 17.17 -28.31 -12.68
C VAL A 109 16.90 -28.20 -11.19
N ARG A 110 17.56 -27.24 -10.54
CA ARG A 110 17.17 -26.83 -9.19
C ARG A 110 15.90 -26.00 -9.34
N GLY A 111 14.76 -26.69 -9.31
CA GLY A 111 13.44 -26.08 -9.33
C GLY A 111 13.19 -25.31 -8.05
N THR A 112 13.81 -24.14 -7.87
CA THR A 112 13.31 -23.15 -6.92
C THR A 112 12.20 -22.39 -7.61
N ALA A 113 11.01 -22.99 -7.68
CA ALA A 113 9.81 -22.19 -7.88
C ALA A 113 9.85 -21.11 -6.80
N LEU A 114 9.58 -19.84 -7.15
CA LEU A 114 9.34 -18.80 -6.15
C LEU A 114 8.31 -19.27 -5.08
N GLY A 115 7.43 -20.21 -5.44
CA GLY A 115 6.38 -20.79 -4.61
C GLY A 115 6.57 -22.20 -4.03
N ARG A 116 7.71 -22.88 -4.15
CA ARG A 116 7.95 -24.15 -3.41
C ARG A 116 9.40 -24.32 -3.02
N GLY A 117 9.91 -23.40 -2.22
CA GLY A 117 11.07 -23.69 -1.40
C GLY A 117 10.67 -24.67 -0.30
N SER A 118 10.61 -25.98 -0.61
CA SER A 118 11.04 -26.96 0.37
C SER A 118 12.53 -26.71 0.55
N VAL A 119 12.88 -25.74 1.39
CA VAL A 119 14.20 -25.73 1.98
C VAL A 119 14.25 -27.04 2.75
N GLU A 120 15.04 -28.01 2.29
CA GLU A 120 15.46 -29.12 3.14
C GLU A 120 16.27 -28.50 4.29
N VAL A 121 15.56 -28.13 5.35
CA VAL A 121 16.14 -27.76 6.63
C VAL A 121 16.24 -29.06 7.40
N GLY A 122 17.43 -29.40 7.85
CA GLY A 122 17.65 -30.50 8.78
C GLY A 122 16.64 -30.46 9.93
N SER A 123 15.76 -31.47 9.95
CA SER A 123 15.05 -32.12 11.05
C SER A 123 14.44 -31.35 12.24
N THR A 124 14.47 -30.01 12.38
CA THR A 124 13.87 -29.37 13.59
C THR A 124 13.12 -28.03 13.41
N GLY A 125 12.78 -27.58 12.20
CA GLY A 125 12.14 -26.26 12.01
C GLY A 125 10.89 -26.27 11.15
N VAL A 126 9.72 -25.99 11.75
CA VAL A 126 8.43 -25.79 11.06
C VAL A 126 8.48 -24.53 10.18
N LEU A 127 8.98 -24.64 8.95
CA LEU A 127 8.94 -23.58 7.95
C LEU A 127 8.15 -24.06 6.73
N GLY A 128 6.95 -23.50 6.57
CA GLY A 128 6.00 -23.84 5.49
C GLY A 128 4.54 -23.51 5.86
N LEU A 129 4.29 -23.33 7.15
CA LEU A 129 3.03 -22.80 7.67
C LEU A 129 2.87 -21.34 7.23
N GLY A 130 1.68 -20.98 6.73
CA GLY A 130 1.29 -19.61 6.42
C GLY A 130 1.10 -18.79 7.70
N LEU A 131 0.76 -17.51 7.57
CA LEU A 131 0.49 -16.65 8.72
C LEU A 131 -0.65 -17.22 9.58
N ARG A 132 -1.66 -17.81 8.93
CA ARG A 132 -2.81 -18.46 9.59
C ARG A 132 -2.39 -19.46 10.65
N GLU A 133 -1.41 -20.31 10.35
CA GLU A 133 -1.00 -21.37 11.27
C GLU A 133 0.09 -20.91 12.25
N ARG A 134 0.88 -19.88 11.90
CA ARG A 134 1.96 -19.36 12.77
C ARG A 134 1.48 -18.37 13.82
N ASP A 135 0.59 -17.47 13.42
CA ASP A 135 0.06 -16.40 14.26
C ASP A 135 -1.43 -16.22 13.95
N PRO A 136 -2.29 -17.12 14.46
CA PRO A 136 -3.72 -17.11 14.18
C PRO A 136 -4.37 -15.78 14.57
N ALA A 137 -3.95 -15.17 15.68
CA ALA A 137 -4.48 -13.89 16.13
C ALA A 137 -4.16 -12.76 15.14
N ARG A 138 -2.93 -12.73 14.61
CA ARG A 138 -2.55 -11.76 13.57
C ARG A 138 -3.27 -12.03 12.25
N TRP A 139 -3.37 -13.28 11.84
CA TRP A 139 -4.17 -13.66 10.68
C TRP A 139 -5.63 -13.21 10.80
N GLU A 140 -6.24 -13.42 11.96
CA GLU A 140 -7.62 -13.01 12.23
C GLU A 140 -7.79 -11.49 12.16
N ARG A 141 -6.86 -10.70 12.71
CA ARG A 141 -6.87 -9.23 12.54
C ARG A 141 -6.84 -8.82 11.07
N TRP A 142 -6.00 -9.47 10.28
CA TRP A 142 -5.94 -9.23 8.84
C TRP A 142 -7.24 -9.59 8.12
N GLN A 143 -7.89 -10.69 8.50
CA GLN A 143 -9.19 -11.07 7.91
C GLN A 143 -10.31 -10.10 8.30
N GLY A 144 -10.31 -9.60 9.54
CA GLY A 144 -11.26 -8.57 9.98
C GLY A 144 -11.11 -7.26 9.21
N ARG A 145 -9.86 -6.84 9.03
CA ARG A 145 -9.52 -5.68 8.19
C ARG A 145 -10.15 -5.81 6.79
N LEU A 146 -9.96 -6.94 6.11
CA LEU A 146 -10.60 -7.20 4.80
C LEU A 146 -12.13 -7.06 4.85
N GLY A 147 -12.77 -7.54 5.92
CA GLY A 147 -14.22 -7.43 6.10
C GLY A 147 -14.68 -5.98 6.17
N VAL A 148 -13.98 -5.16 6.95
CA VAL A 148 -14.25 -3.73 7.14
C VAL A 148 -14.03 -2.95 5.84
N GLU A 149 -12.95 -3.19 5.10
CA GLU A 149 -12.66 -2.42 3.89
C GLU A 149 -13.61 -2.78 2.73
N ARG A 150 -14.06 -4.03 2.63
CA ARG A 150 -15.12 -4.39 1.66
C ARG A 150 -16.38 -3.56 1.88
N TRP A 151 -16.73 -3.33 3.13
CA TRP A 151 -17.81 -2.41 3.47
C TRP A 151 -17.45 -0.95 3.18
N ALA A 152 -16.25 -0.50 3.55
CA ALA A 152 -15.85 0.91 3.39
C ALA A 152 -15.86 1.29 1.91
N ARG A 153 -15.45 0.34 1.06
CA ARG A 153 -15.55 0.43 -0.39
C ARG A 153 -16.98 0.48 -0.88
N ALA A 154 -17.91 -0.30 -0.33
CA ALA A 154 -19.32 -0.21 -0.67
C ALA A 154 -19.89 1.17 -0.31
N ALA A 155 -19.51 1.72 0.85
CA ALA A 155 -19.86 3.08 1.26
C ALA A 155 -19.26 4.14 0.31
N ALA A 156 -18.00 3.96 -0.11
CA ALA A 156 -17.36 4.82 -1.11
C ALA A 156 -18.10 4.79 -2.45
N LEU A 157 -18.45 3.59 -2.94
CA LEU A 157 -19.24 3.41 -4.17
C LEU A 157 -20.59 4.10 -4.08
N GLN A 158 -21.26 4.02 -2.93
CA GLN A 158 -22.50 4.75 -2.70
C GLN A 158 -22.26 6.27 -2.70
N ALA A 159 -21.28 6.76 -1.92
CA ALA A 159 -20.94 8.18 -1.86
C ALA A 159 -20.57 8.77 -3.24
N THR A 160 -19.86 8.00 -4.07
CA THR A 160 -19.55 8.40 -5.46
C THR A 160 -20.78 8.50 -6.33
N ARG A 161 -21.80 7.66 -6.13
CA ARG A 161 -23.08 7.79 -6.86
C ARG A 161 -23.82 9.05 -6.46
N HIS A 162 -23.78 9.43 -5.17
CA HIS A 162 -24.29 10.72 -4.72
C HIS A 162 -23.58 11.86 -5.45
N PHE A 163 -22.25 11.82 -5.54
CA PHE A 163 -21.48 12.81 -6.28
C PHE A 163 -21.71 12.84 -7.79
N ALA A 164 -22.05 11.71 -8.42
CA ALA A 164 -22.41 11.69 -9.83
C ALA A 164 -23.77 12.37 -10.10
N ALA A 165 -24.66 12.36 -9.10
CA ALA A 165 -25.93 13.09 -9.14
C ALA A 165 -25.80 14.54 -8.64
N PHE A 166 -24.75 14.83 -7.86
CA PHE A 166 -24.46 16.13 -7.28
C PHE A 166 -24.21 17.15 -8.38
N ARG A 167 -25.03 18.20 -8.39
CA ARG A 167 -24.71 19.43 -9.11
C ARG A 167 -24.03 20.34 -8.11
N PRO A 168 -22.87 20.94 -8.42
CA PRO A 168 -22.28 21.96 -7.56
C PRO A 168 -23.25 23.14 -7.44
N SER A 169 -24.17 23.09 -6.48
CA SER A 169 -24.81 24.29 -5.98
C SER A 169 -23.68 25.07 -5.31
N GLY A 170 -23.65 26.39 -5.46
CA GLY A 170 -22.67 27.24 -4.76
C GLY A 170 -22.78 27.19 -3.22
N GLU A 171 -23.44 26.17 -2.65
CA GLU A 171 -23.64 25.93 -1.23
C GLU A 171 -22.41 25.39 -0.50
N ILE A 172 -21.41 24.82 -1.20
CA ILE A 172 -20.16 24.41 -0.54
C ILE A 172 -19.46 25.62 0.12
N LEU A 173 -19.79 26.85 -0.29
CA LEU A 173 -19.31 28.09 0.33
C LEU A 173 -20.34 28.81 1.22
N ARG A 174 -21.60 28.34 1.35
CA ARG A 174 -22.67 29.06 2.06
C ARG A 174 -22.79 28.78 3.56
N LEU A 175 -22.00 27.86 4.13
CA LEU A 175 -22.08 27.51 5.56
C LEU A 175 -21.45 28.53 6.53
N LEU A 176 -20.89 29.64 6.05
CA LEU A 176 -20.09 30.56 6.89
C LEU A 176 -20.83 31.84 7.34
N ALA A 177 -22.11 32.00 6.98
CA ALA A 177 -22.88 33.14 7.46
C ALA A 177 -23.33 32.92 8.91
N GLY A 178 -22.53 33.38 9.88
CA GLY A 178 -22.84 33.33 11.32
C GLY A 178 -22.09 32.29 12.13
N SER A 179 -21.08 31.61 11.55
CA SER A 179 -20.20 30.69 12.27
C SER A 179 -19.25 31.44 13.22
N SER A 180 -19.03 30.91 14.43
CA SER A 180 -18.04 31.44 15.38
C SER A 180 -16.60 31.02 15.06
N CYS A 181 -16.44 29.99 14.23
CA CYS A 181 -15.16 29.57 13.67
C CYS A 181 -15.33 29.10 12.23
N VAL A 182 -14.25 29.16 11.47
CA VAL A 182 -14.11 28.52 10.17
C VAL A 182 -13.01 27.47 10.25
N LEU A 183 -11.91 27.78 10.94
CA LEU A 183 -10.78 26.89 11.10
C LEU A 183 -10.64 26.45 12.56
N SER A 184 -10.26 25.19 12.78
CA SER A 184 -10.00 24.64 14.10
C SER A 184 -8.87 25.38 14.85
N ARG A 185 -7.97 26.09 14.13
CA ARG A 185 -6.95 26.97 14.74
C ARG A 185 -7.51 28.23 15.39
N GLU A 186 -8.75 28.61 15.10
CA GLU A 186 -9.44 29.76 15.71
C GLU A 186 -10.05 29.38 17.08
N CYS A 187 -10.18 28.07 17.35
CA CYS A 187 -10.71 27.54 18.59
C CYS A 187 -9.63 27.28 19.64
N GLY A 188 -10.03 27.14 20.92
CA GLY A 188 -9.13 26.85 22.03
C GLY A 188 -8.34 25.55 21.85
N ALA A 189 -7.24 25.37 22.58
CA ALA A 189 -6.33 24.23 22.42
C ALA A 189 -7.01 22.84 22.56
N SER A 190 -8.13 22.79 23.28
CA SER A 190 -8.93 21.58 23.52
C SER A 190 -10.26 21.59 22.74
N GLU A 191 -10.33 22.32 21.63
CA GLU A 191 -11.54 22.51 20.83
C GLU A 191 -11.22 22.40 19.34
N VAL A 192 -12.19 21.88 18.58
CA VAL A 192 -12.20 21.89 17.11
C VAL A 192 -13.37 22.71 16.59
N CYS A 193 -13.29 23.17 15.34
CA CYS A 193 -14.40 23.86 14.69
C CYS A 193 -15.37 22.82 14.13
N ALA A 194 -16.44 22.53 14.87
CA ALA A 194 -17.46 21.59 14.48
C ALA A 194 -18.70 22.34 13.99
N GLN A 195 -19.02 22.21 12.70
CA GLN A 195 -20.21 22.85 12.09
C GLN A 195 -20.28 24.37 12.35
N GLY A 196 -19.13 25.05 12.28
CA GLY A 196 -19.03 26.49 12.47
C GLY A 196 -19.04 26.95 13.93
N SER A 197 -18.90 26.04 14.90
CA SER A 197 -18.74 26.39 16.32
C SER A 197 -17.58 25.66 16.99
N CYS A 198 -16.84 26.38 17.83
CA CYS A 198 -15.78 25.77 18.64
C CYS A 198 -16.39 24.82 19.66
N SER A 199 -15.95 23.56 19.63
CA SER A 199 -16.46 22.52 20.51
C SER A 199 -15.33 21.67 21.09
N ALA A 200 -15.33 21.55 22.42
CA ALA A 200 -14.46 20.61 23.14
C ALA A 200 -15.01 19.18 23.12
N GLN A 201 -16.29 19.02 22.81
CA GLN A 201 -17.02 17.75 22.84
C GLN A 201 -17.97 17.63 21.64
N PRO A 202 -17.45 17.61 20.39
CA PRO A 202 -18.29 17.45 19.23
C PRO A 202 -19.05 16.12 19.26
N THR A 203 -20.24 16.17 18.68
CA THR A 203 -21.08 15.00 18.45
C THR A 203 -20.70 14.37 17.12
N ILE A 204 -20.43 13.07 17.12
CA ILE A 204 -19.96 12.33 15.94
C ILE A 204 -20.90 11.16 15.68
N LYS A 205 -21.33 11.01 14.44
CA LYS A 205 -22.11 9.85 13.97
C LYS A 205 -21.13 8.76 13.56
N VAL A 206 -21.11 7.67 14.31
CA VAL A 206 -20.36 6.47 13.99
C VAL A 206 -21.34 5.44 13.44
N GLY A 207 -21.06 4.89 12.26
CA GLY A 207 -21.77 3.70 11.79
C GLY A 207 -22.55 3.88 10.50
N ALA A 208 -21.84 4.00 9.40
CA ALA A 208 -22.40 3.64 8.09
C ALA A 208 -22.58 2.09 7.93
N PHE A 209 -22.28 1.29 8.96
CA PHE A 209 -22.39 -0.19 8.97
C PHE A 209 -23.73 -0.76 9.49
N ALA A 210 -24.55 0.07 10.13
CA ALA A 210 -25.85 -0.31 10.68
C ALA A 210 -26.95 0.46 9.94
N SER A 211 -28.20 -0.04 9.99
CA SER A 211 -29.35 0.68 9.43
C SER A 211 -29.50 2.07 10.07
N THR A 212 -29.06 2.23 11.33
CA THR A 212 -29.01 3.48 12.08
C THR A 212 -27.56 3.81 12.47
N ALA A 213 -27.10 5.04 12.19
CA ALA A 213 -25.86 5.52 12.77
C ALA A 213 -26.01 5.68 14.28
N GLN A 214 -24.97 5.31 15.03
CA GLN A 214 -24.86 5.60 16.44
C GLN A 214 -24.24 6.98 16.60
N THR A 215 -24.77 7.78 17.51
CA THR A 215 -24.22 9.09 17.81
C THR A 215 -23.43 9.00 19.11
N ILE A 216 -22.17 9.43 19.06
CA ILE A 216 -21.29 9.52 20.23
C ILE A 216 -20.94 10.98 20.51
N THR A 217 -20.57 11.27 21.77
CA THR A 217 -19.92 12.52 22.14
C THR A 217 -18.43 12.24 22.32
N ALA A 218 -17.57 12.90 21.55
CA ALA A 218 -16.13 12.69 21.62
C ALA A 218 -15.43 13.94 22.19
N GLN A 219 -14.56 13.76 23.17
CA GLN A 219 -13.77 14.85 23.75
C GLN A 219 -12.49 15.07 22.94
N VAL A 220 -12.21 16.32 22.57
CA VAL A 220 -10.91 16.70 21.97
C VAL A 220 -9.83 16.57 23.04
N LYS A 221 -8.95 15.57 22.91
CA LYS A 221 -7.88 15.31 23.87
C LYS A 221 -6.56 15.93 23.47
N ARG A 222 -6.29 16.00 22.16
CA ARG A 222 -5.08 16.59 21.58
C ARG A 222 -5.42 17.29 20.28
N LYS A 223 -4.80 18.44 20.04
CA LYS A 223 -4.93 19.19 18.78
C LYS A 223 -3.55 19.58 18.28
N GLY A 224 -3.25 19.16 17.06
CA GLY A 224 -2.04 19.52 16.34
C GLY A 224 -2.30 20.61 15.30
N SER A 225 -1.33 20.73 14.40
CA SER A 225 -1.38 21.58 13.22
C SER A 225 -2.08 20.93 12.02
N ARG A 226 -2.20 19.59 12.01
CA ARG A 226 -2.74 18.83 10.87
C ARG A 226 -3.85 17.86 11.27
N GLY A 227 -3.85 17.38 12.52
CA GLY A 227 -4.95 16.56 13.04
C GLY A 227 -5.36 16.92 14.45
N ALA A 228 -6.51 16.40 14.86
CA ALA A 228 -6.97 16.40 16.25
C ALA A 228 -7.37 14.99 16.68
N ILE A 229 -6.97 14.57 17.88
CA ILE A 229 -7.40 13.30 18.46
C ILE A 229 -8.60 13.54 19.37
N LEU A 230 -9.71 12.92 19.00
CA LEU A 230 -10.98 12.96 19.69
C LEU A 230 -11.23 11.57 20.30
N VAL A 231 -11.56 11.51 21.58
CA VAL A 231 -11.79 10.25 22.30
C VAL A 231 -13.23 10.20 22.76
N GLU A 232 -13.96 9.13 22.45
CA GLU A 232 -15.33 8.94 22.93
C GLU A 232 -15.42 9.11 24.44
N THR A 233 -16.44 9.83 24.90
CA THR A 233 -16.65 10.12 26.32
C THR A 233 -16.79 8.81 27.11
N GLY A 234 -16.02 8.66 28.17
CA GLY A 234 -15.95 7.42 28.97
C GLY A 234 -14.87 6.43 28.55
N VAL A 235 -14.25 6.63 27.37
CA VAL A 235 -13.07 5.86 26.95
C VAL A 235 -11.82 6.48 27.55
N THR A 236 -10.98 5.64 28.18
CA THR A 236 -9.70 6.06 28.74
C THR A 236 -8.57 5.63 27.82
N VAL A 237 -7.72 6.59 27.46
CA VAL A 237 -6.48 6.36 26.70
C VAL A 237 -5.37 7.08 27.45
N ALA A 238 -4.20 6.45 27.57
CA ALA A 238 -3.05 7.06 28.22
C ALA A 238 -2.59 8.31 27.45
N ASP A 239 -2.35 9.40 28.16
CA ASP A 239 -1.93 10.68 27.58
C ASP A 239 -0.67 10.54 26.72
N ALA A 240 0.33 9.78 27.20
CA ALA A 240 1.56 9.51 26.44
C ALA A 240 1.31 8.83 25.09
N ALA A 241 0.29 7.97 25.00
CA ALA A 241 -0.08 7.33 23.73
C ALA A 241 -0.75 8.33 22.78
N LEU A 242 -1.60 9.23 23.30
CA LEU A 242 -2.24 10.28 22.52
C LEU A 242 -1.21 11.29 22.00
N ASP A 243 -0.25 11.68 22.85
CA ASP A 243 0.85 12.58 22.48
C ASP A 243 1.71 11.97 21.37
N GLU A 244 2.09 10.70 21.50
CA GLU A 244 2.90 10.02 20.49
C GLU A 244 2.12 9.81 19.18
N LEU A 245 0.85 9.42 19.23
CA LEU A 245 0.00 9.29 18.04
C LEU A 245 -0.10 10.62 17.29
N LEU A 246 -0.40 11.71 17.99
CA LEU A 246 -0.52 13.03 17.35
C LEU A 246 0.84 13.45 16.78
N ARG A 247 1.94 13.23 17.52
CA ARG A 247 3.29 13.55 17.05
C ARG A 247 3.62 12.81 15.76
N LEU A 248 3.33 11.51 15.67
CA LEU A 248 3.55 10.70 14.47
C LEU A 248 2.64 11.16 13.32
N TYR A 249 1.38 11.46 13.62
CA TYR A 249 0.44 11.96 12.62
C TYR A 249 0.92 13.28 12.00
N ASP A 250 1.13 14.29 12.85
CA ASP A 250 1.47 15.65 12.42
C ASP A 250 2.86 15.73 11.78
N ASN A 251 3.84 14.97 12.28
CA ASN A 251 5.24 15.13 11.85
C ASN A 251 5.73 14.03 10.91
N VAL A 252 4.96 12.99 10.65
CA VAL A 252 5.39 11.89 9.77
C VAL A 252 4.32 11.54 8.77
N ILE A 253 3.18 11.05 9.26
CA ILE A 253 2.16 10.42 8.42
C ILE A 253 1.54 11.45 7.49
N HIS A 254 0.94 12.50 8.05
CA HIS A 254 0.27 13.50 7.24
C HIS A 254 1.24 14.17 6.24
N PRO A 255 2.42 14.73 6.63
CA PRO A 255 3.32 15.34 5.67
C PRO A 255 3.73 14.42 4.50
N ARG A 256 3.97 13.13 4.78
CA ARG A 256 4.39 12.16 3.75
C ARG A 256 3.24 11.74 2.85
N ASP A 257 2.12 11.33 3.42
CA ASP A 257 0.97 10.87 2.64
C ASP A 257 0.43 12.01 1.77
N VAL A 258 0.33 13.23 2.31
CA VAL A 258 -0.09 14.39 1.53
C VAL A 258 0.87 14.71 0.39
N ALA A 259 2.18 14.58 0.63
CA ALA A 259 3.16 14.85 -0.41
C ALA A 259 3.20 13.74 -1.48
N LEU A 260 2.85 12.50 -1.15
CA LEU A 260 2.81 11.35 -2.08
C LEU A 260 1.49 11.26 -2.85
N PHE A 261 0.37 11.36 -2.15
CA PHE A 261 -0.97 11.06 -2.63
C PHE A 261 -1.79 12.32 -2.95
N GLY A 262 -1.21 13.49 -2.69
CA GLY A 262 -1.84 14.78 -2.91
C GLY A 262 -2.56 15.32 -1.68
N ASP A 263 -2.95 16.58 -1.79
CA ASP A 263 -3.50 17.37 -0.68
C ASP A 263 -4.90 16.86 -0.24
N PRO A 264 -5.17 16.70 1.08
CA PRO A 264 -6.51 16.74 1.65
C PRO A 264 -7.05 18.18 1.66
N ALA A 265 -6.31 19.18 1.18
CA ALA A 265 -6.56 20.61 1.22
C ALA A 265 -6.24 21.25 2.58
N LEU A 266 -4.96 21.26 2.93
CA LEU A 266 -4.41 22.06 4.03
C LEU A 266 -3.44 23.17 3.58
N ARG A 267 -3.38 23.52 2.29
CA ARG A 267 -2.51 24.65 1.88
C ARG A 267 -3.10 25.99 2.32
N ASP A 268 -2.44 26.59 3.32
CA ASP A 268 -2.60 27.98 3.72
C ASP A 268 -2.52 28.92 2.51
N GLY A 269 -3.58 29.68 2.27
CA GLY A 269 -3.51 30.96 1.53
C GLY A 269 -4.28 31.10 0.21
N GLN A 270 -4.93 30.07 -0.38
CA GLN A 270 -5.74 30.22 -1.62
C GLN A 270 -6.90 29.20 -1.75
N PRO A 271 -7.97 29.50 -2.53
CA PRO A 271 -9.37 29.18 -2.20
C PRO A 271 -9.90 27.88 -2.80
N THR A 272 -9.15 26.78 -2.74
CA THR A 272 -9.80 25.47 -2.96
C THR A 272 -9.49 24.51 -1.83
N ARG A 273 -10.29 24.63 -0.76
CA ARG A 273 -10.58 23.61 0.25
C ARG A 273 -11.28 22.37 -0.33
N ALA A 274 -11.09 22.08 -1.62
CA ALA A 274 -11.94 21.15 -2.35
C ALA A 274 -11.74 19.68 -1.97
N SER A 275 -10.94 19.39 -0.96
CA SER A 275 -10.75 18.06 -0.38
C SER A 275 -10.84 18.04 1.15
N ASP A 276 -10.96 19.22 1.78
CA ASP A 276 -11.16 19.39 3.22
C ASP A 276 -12.65 19.64 3.37
N ARG A 277 -13.36 18.61 3.78
CA ARG A 277 -14.81 18.53 3.63
C ARG A 277 -15.55 19.53 4.50
N ASN A 278 -15.11 19.72 5.75
CA ASN A 278 -15.68 20.70 6.67
C ASN A 278 -14.95 22.05 6.58
N GLY A 279 -13.78 22.10 5.95
CA GLY A 279 -13.00 23.32 5.77
C GLY A 279 -12.32 23.79 7.06
N ASP A 280 -12.18 22.92 8.06
CA ASP A 280 -11.67 23.27 9.40
C ASP A 280 -10.15 23.20 9.51
N GLY A 281 -9.49 22.68 8.49
CA GLY A 281 -8.04 22.56 8.40
C GLY A 281 -7.43 21.43 9.23
N LEU A 282 -8.21 20.47 9.74
CA LEU A 282 -7.71 19.31 10.48
C LEU A 282 -8.42 18.02 10.07
N VAL A 283 -7.67 16.91 10.04
CA VAL A 283 -8.28 15.58 10.05
C VAL A 283 -8.62 15.18 11.49
N TRP A 284 -9.85 14.74 11.73
CA TRP A 284 -10.27 14.25 13.03
C TRP A 284 -9.94 12.76 13.17
N ILE A 285 -9.17 12.42 14.19
CA ILE A 285 -8.79 11.06 14.54
C ILE A 285 -9.65 10.63 15.74
N VAL A 286 -10.69 9.86 15.48
CA VAL A 286 -11.71 9.49 16.46
C VAL A 286 -11.42 8.12 17.05
N ILE A 287 -11.10 8.07 18.34
CA ILE A 287 -10.87 6.84 19.10
C ILE A 287 -12.16 6.42 19.79
N THR A 288 -12.66 5.24 19.42
CA THR A 288 -13.96 4.72 19.90
C THR A 288 -14.01 3.19 19.92
N PRO A 289 -14.61 2.54 20.95
CA PRO A 289 -14.89 1.10 20.94
C PRO A 289 -15.90 0.70 19.86
N LYS A 290 -16.65 1.65 19.28
CA LYS A 290 -17.61 1.37 18.21
C LYS A 290 -16.96 0.81 16.94
N VAL A 291 -15.65 0.95 16.78
CA VAL A 291 -14.90 0.30 15.71
C VAL A 291 -15.03 -1.23 15.79
N VAL A 292 -14.89 -1.82 16.98
CA VAL A 292 -14.91 -3.29 17.17
C VAL A 292 -16.31 -3.89 17.38
N GLU A 293 -17.33 -3.06 17.66
CA GLU A 293 -18.71 -3.57 17.84
C GLU A 293 -19.30 -4.19 16.56
N LYS A 294 -18.78 -3.81 15.40
CA LYS A 294 -19.27 -4.30 14.10
C LYS A 294 -18.49 -5.50 13.57
N ASP A 295 -17.18 -5.41 13.66
CA ASP A 295 -16.24 -6.46 13.33
C ASP A 295 -15.22 -6.45 14.46
N ASP A 296 -15.21 -7.50 15.28
CA ASP A 296 -14.39 -7.62 16.49
C ASP A 296 -12.88 -7.54 16.21
N LYS A 297 -12.51 -7.50 14.93
CA LYS A 297 -11.14 -7.45 14.43
C LYS A 297 -10.82 -6.15 13.69
N ALA A 298 -11.77 -5.24 13.52
CA ALA A 298 -11.52 -3.90 12.99
C ALA A 298 -10.61 -3.12 13.95
N VAL A 299 -9.57 -2.49 13.40
CA VAL A 299 -8.62 -1.69 14.18
C VAL A 299 -8.68 -0.20 13.81
N GLY A 300 -9.18 0.10 12.62
CA GLY A 300 -9.52 1.44 12.16
C GLY A 300 -10.16 1.39 10.78
N PHE A 301 -10.72 2.52 10.35
CA PHE A 301 -11.26 2.69 9.01
C PHE A 301 -11.47 4.17 8.67
N PHE A 302 -11.48 4.48 7.38
CA PHE A 302 -12.07 5.68 6.78
C PHE A 302 -13.49 5.41 6.25
N VAL A 303 -14.37 6.43 6.28
CA VAL A 303 -15.72 6.34 5.70
C VAL A 303 -16.00 7.48 4.72
N ALA A 304 -16.09 7.13 3.45
CA ALA A 304 -16.42 8.08 2.38
C ALA A 304 -17.80 8.75 2.50
N SER A 305 -18.75 8.15 3.23
CA SER A 305 -20.06 8.77 3.46
C SER A 305 -19.97 10.09 4.23
N ASP A 306 -18.91 10.28 5.04
CA ASP A 306 -18.67 11.54 5.76
C ASP A 306 -18.35 12.71 4.82
N PHE A 307 -18.12 12.46 3.53
CA PHE A 307 -18.00 13.50 2.51
C PHE A 307 -19.34 13.89 1.87
N VAL A 308 -20.40 13.10 2.02
CA VAL A 308 -21.70 13.36 1.39
C VAL A 308 -22.48 14.39 2.23
N PRO A 309 -23.19 15.35 1.62
CA PRO A 309 -24.06 16.26 2.37
C PRO A 309 -25.08 15.56 3.26
N VAL A 310 -25.34 16.09 4.46
CA VAL A 310 -26.21 15.43 5.46
C VAL A 310 -27.67 15.26 4.99
N ASN A 311 -28.14 16.12 4.08
CA ASN A 311 -29.47 16.02 3.48
C ASN A 311 -29.58 14.87 2.46
N GLU A 312 -28.46 14.37 1.94
CA GLU A 312 -28.39 13.20 1.05
C GLU A 312 -28.00 11.92 1.80
N GLU A 313 -27.11 12.04 2.78
CA GLU A 313 -26.66 10.96 3.66
C GLU A 313 -26.79 11.40 5.12
N PRO A 314 -27.93 11.10 5.78
CA PRO A 314 -28.19 11.53 7.16
C PRO A 314 -27.16 11.05 8.19
N LYS A 315 -26.37 10.02 7.86
CA LYS A 315 -25.31 9.50 8.72
C LYS A 315 -23.97 10.24 8.57
N SER A 316 -23.85 11.10 7.58
CA SER A 316 -22.65 11.90 7.34
C SER A 316 -22.35 12.85 8.49
N ASN A 317 -21.06 12.99 8.79
CA ASN A 317 -20.50 14.04 9.62
C ASN A 317 -20.06 15.29 8.83
N GLU A 318 -20.06 15.22 7.50
CA GLU A 318 -19.56 16.29 6.61
C GLU A 318 -18.14 16.75 6.99
N ALA A 319 -17.25 15.81 7.35
CA ALA A 319 -15.91 16.08 7.89
C ALA A 319 -14.89 15.00 7.48
N ASP A 320 -13.60 15.34 7.59
CA ASP A 320 -12.47 14.44 7.36
C ASP A 320 -12.18 13.62 8.62
N ILE A 321 -12.64 12.36 8.65
CA ILE A 321 -12.56 11.53 9.86
C ILE A 321 -11.83 10.20 9.59
N LEU A 322 -10.88 9.88 10.46
CA LEU A 322 -10.31 8.54 10.62
C LEU A 322 -10.80 7.94 11.94
N TYR A 323 -11.36 6.74 11.91
CA TYR A 323 -11.84 6.04 13.10
C TYR A 323 -10.81 4.99 13.53
N LEU A 324 -10.49 4.93 14.82
CA LEU A 324 -9.50 4.00 15.38
C LEU A 324 -10.02 3.34 16.67
N VAL A 325 -9.52 2.15 16.96
CA VAL A 325 -9.63 1.56 18.31
C VAL A 325 -8.72 2.28 19.30
N ALA A 326 -9.01 2.14 20.59
CA ALA A 326 -8.10 2.60 21.63
C ALA A 326 -6.80 1.77 21.63
N PRO A 327 -5.63 2.40 21.88
CA PRO A 327 -4.38 1.67 22.10
C PRO A 327 -4.56 0.61 23.19
N SER A 328 -4.06 -0.60 22.94
CA SER A 328 -4.15 -1.73 23.87
C SER A 328 -2.85 -2.54 23.85
N THR A 329 -2.76 -3.57 24.69
CA THR A 329 -1.63 -4.53 24.66
C THR A 329 -1.51 -5.25 23.32
N GLY A 330 -2.62 -5.44 22.59
CA GLY A 330 -2.65 -6.08 21.27
C GLY A 330 -2.45 -5.11 20.10
N THR A 331 -2.73 -3.81 20.32
CA THR A 331 -2.64 -2.76 19.29
C THR A 331 -1.95 -1.54 19.89
N GLY A 332 -0.61 -1.54 19.86
CA GLY A 332 0.20 -0.44 20.35
C GLY A 332 0.17 0.80 19.43
N VAL A 333 0.79 1.88 19.88
CA VAL A 333 0.86 3.16 19.16
C VAL A 333 1.43 3.01 17.74
N THR A 334 2.49 2.22 17.57
CA THR A 334 3.07 1.97 16.22
C THR A 334 2.10 1.28 15.28
N ALA A 335 1.30 0.31 15.78
CA ALA A 335 0.30 -0.37 14.96
C ALA A 335 -0.82 0.60 14.54
N LEU A 336 -1.27 1.46 15.46
CA LEU A 336 -2.23 2.53 15.14
C LEU A 336 -1.64 3.57 14.17
N ALA A 337 -0.35 3.87 14.25
CA ALA A 337 0.33 4.72 13.28
C ALA A 337 0.38 4.10 11.88
N THR A 338 0.62 2.78 11.77
CA THR A 338 0.46 2.03 10.52
C THR A 338 -0.95 2.21 9.95
N ILE A 339 -1.97 1.98 10.78
CA ILE A 339 -3.38 2.10 10.36
C ILE A 339 -3.70 3.53 9.95
N MET A 340 -3.25 4.55 10.68
CA MET A 340 -3.48 5.95 10.32
C MET A 340 -2.90 6.30 8.94
N ALA A 341 -1.70 5.84 8.60
CA ALA A 341 -1.12 6.07 7.27
C ALA A 341 -1.94 5.39 6.17
N HIS A 342 -2.42 4.18 6.45
CA HIS A 342 -3.27 3.46 5.51
C HIS A 342 -4.63 4.14 5.29
N GLU A 343 -5.35 4.47 6.37
CA GLU A 343 -6.67 5.08 6.26
C GLU A 343 -6.61 6.52 5.74
N LEU A 344 -5.53 7.25 6.05
CA LEU A 344 -5.30 8.56 5.45
C LEU A 344 -5.13 8.45 3.94
N GLN A 345 -4.42 7.44 3.42
CA GLN A 345 -4.34 7.23 1.97
C GLN A 345 -5.73 7.05 1.36
N HIS A 346 -6.61 6.25 1.96
CA HIS A 346 -7.97 6.05 1.42
C HIS A 346 -8.76 7.37 1.39
N LEU A 347 -8.67 8.15 2.47
CA LEU A 347 -9.28 9.48 2.55
C LEU A 347 -8.76 10.36 1.41
N LEU A 348 -7.44 10.46 1.22
CA LEU A 348 -6.82 11.28 0.17
C LEU A 348 -7.21 10.82 -1.24
N GLY A 349 -7.21 9.51 -1.47
CA GLY A 349 -7.60 8.90 -2.74
C GLY A 349 -9.05 9.22 -3.09
N PHE A 350 -9.96 9.04 -2.14
CA PHE A 350 -11.38 9.37 -2.31
C PHE A 350 -11.61 10.87 -2.50
N ALA A 351 -10.98 11.69 -1.65
CA ALA A 351 -11.08 13.14 -1.72
C ALA A 351 -10.60 13.67 -3.07
N SER A 352 -9.52 13.12 -3.63
CA SER A 352 -8.96 13.52 -4.93
C SER A 352 -9.81 13.03 -6.12
N LYS A 353 -10.10 11.72 -6.20
CA LYS A 353 -10.75 11.10 -7.37
C LYS A 353 -12.26 11.26 -7.40
N SER A 354 -12.91 11.29 -6.23
CA SER A 354 -14.37 11.37 -6.14
C SER A 354 -14.81 12.79 -5.80
N TYR A 355 -14.52 13.25 -4.59
CA TYR A 355 -15.10 14.49 -4.06
C TYR A 355 -14.63 15.73 -4.85
N ARG A 356 -13.33 15.96 -4.92
CA ARG A 356 -12.75 17.10 -5.64
C ARG A 356 -13.13 17.11 -7.13
N ALA A 357 -13.14 15.93 -7.76
CA ALA A 357 -13.59 15.80 -9.14
C ALA A 357 -15.03 16.30 -9.28
N ALA A 358 -15.95 15.85 -8.42
CA ALA A 358 -17.34 16.27 -8.45
C ALA A 358 -17.52 17.78 -8.16
N VAL A 359 -16.84 18.30 -7.14
CA VAL A 359 -16.88 19.75 -6.80
C VAL A 359 -16.42 20.62 -7.96
N ARG A 360 -15.46 20.14 -8.77
CA ARG A 360 -14.95 20.82 -9.97
C ARG A 360 -15.78 20.56 -11.24
N GLY A 361 -16.91 19.85 -11.13
CA GLY A 361 -17.75 19.48 -12.28
C GLY A 361 -17.16 18.37 -13.16
N GLY A 362 -16.12 17.67 -12.69
CA GLY A 362 -15.57 16.47 -13.30
C GLY A 362 -16.36 15.21 -12.94
N GLN A 363 -15.99 14.08 -13.55
CA GLN A 363 -16.60 12.78 -13.26
C GLN A 363 -15.96 12.16 -12.01
N PRO A 364 -16.71 11.95 -10.91
CA PRO A 364 -16.18 11.29 -9.74
C PRO A 364 -15.88 9.82 -10.04
N ALA A 365 -14.76 9.33 -9.51
CA ALA A 365 -14.30 7.96 -9.67
C ALA A 365 -13.76 7.41 -8.35
N ILE A 366 -13.77 6.09 -8.19
CA ILE A 366 -13.09 5.39 -7.09
C ILE A 366 -12.04 4.50 -7.72
N GLU A 367 -10.88 4.39 -7.09
CA GLU A 367 -9.81 3.54 -7.61
C GLU A 367 -10.20 2.04 -7.61
N ALA A 368 -9.62 1.26 -8.52
CA ALA A 368 -9.75 -0.19 -8.52
C ALA A 368 -9.22 -0.77 -7.20
N LEU A 369 -9.96 -1.71 -6.59
CA LEU A 369 -9.69 -2.21 -5.24
C LEU A 369 -8.23 -2.62 -5.03
N TRP A 370 -7.68 -3.45 -5.91
CA TRP A 370 -6.30 -3.91 -5.80
C TRP A 370 -5.30 -2.74 -5.77
N LEU A 371 -5.55 -1.67 -6.54
CA LEU A 371 -4.65 -0.54 -6.66
C LEU A 371 -4.83 0.44 -5.50
N ASP A 372 -6.05 0.64 -5.04
CA ASP A 372 -6.36 1.43 -3.84
C ASP A 372 -5.61 0.83 -2.63
N GLU A 373 -5.84 -0.45 -2.35
CA GLU A 373 -5.19 -1.19 -1.26
C GLU A 373 -3.67 -1.28 -1.41
N GLY A 374 -3.18 -1.48 -2.64
CA GLY A 374 -1.75 -1.48 -2.92
C GLY A 374 -1.10 -0.13 -2.59
N GLN A 375 -1.82 0.98 -2.80
CA GLN A 375 -1.37 2.32 -2.42
C GLN A 375 -1.45 2.55 -0.92
N SER A 376 -2.51 2.08 -0.24
CA SER A 376 -2.65 2.19 1.22
C SER A 376 -1.56 1.43 1.96
N HIS A 377 -1.23 0.20 1.53
CA HIS A 377 -0.08 -0.53 2.07
C HIS A 377 1.26 0.13 1.70
N PHE A 378 1.35 0.78 0.54
CA PHE A 378 2.53 1.55 0.20
C PHE A 378 2.67 2.78 1.11
N ALA A 379 1.56 3.42 1.51
CA ALA A 379 1.54 4.51 2.49
C ALA A 379 2.11 4.07 3.84
N GLU A 380 1.70 2.90 4.34
CA GLU A 380 2.26 2.29 5.55
C GLU A 380 3.80 2.19 5.46
N ASP A 381 4.33 1.67 4.35
CA ASP A 381 5.76 1.54 4.12
C ASP A 381 6.47 2.89 3.95
N ALA A 382 5.93 3.78 3.13
CA ALA A 382 6.50 5.10 2.86
C ALA A 382 6.52 6.00 4.11
N CYS A 383 5.59 5.78 5.05
CA CYS A 383 5.58 6.45 6.35
C CYS A 383 6.52 5.80 7.38
N GLY A 384 7.20 4.69 7.05
CA GLY A 384 8.13 4.00 7.95
C GLY A 384 7.46 2.93 8.82
N PHE A 385 6.22 2.56 8.54
CA PHE A 385 5.42 1.62 9.34
C PHE A 385 5.08 0.31 8.61
N GLY A 386 5.70 0.04 7.45
CA GLY A 386 5.45 -1.13 6.59
C GLY A 386 6.07 -2.45 7.05
N GLY A 387 6.48 -2.59 8.32
CA GLY A 387 7.07 -3.86 8.82
C GLY A 387 6.12 -5.06 8.69
N GLU A 388 4.83 -4.81 8.91
CA GLU A 388 3.75 -5.79 8.72
C GLU A 388 3.66 -6.26 7.26
N ASN A 389 3.88 -5.37 6.29
CA ASN A 389 3.86 -5.70 4.87
C ASN A 389 4.98 -6.66 4.47
N VAL A 390 6.18 -6.51 5.05
CA VAL A 390 7.27 -7.48 4.82
C VAL A 390 6.88 -8.87 5.31
N THR A 391 6.16 -8.96 6.43
CA THR A 391 5.66 -10.24 6.93
C THR A 391 4.62 -10.82 5.97
N LEU A 392 3.67 -10.00 5.52
CA LEU A 392 2.66 -10.39 4.56
C LEU A 392 3.28 -10.94 3.28
N LEU A 393 4.30 -10.27 2.75
CA LEU A 393 5.03 -10.73 1.56
C LEU A 393 5.69 -12.09 1.77
N LYS A 394 6.40 -12.26 2.89
CA LYS A 394 7.15 -13.49 3.20
C LYS A 394 6.27 -14.68 3.52
N GLN A 395 5.17 -14.47 4.23
CA GLN A 395 4.35 -15.54 4.80
C GLN A 395 3.12 -15.86 3.95
N GLU A 396 2.58 -14.88 3.21
CA GLU A 396 1.38 -15.08 2.40
C GLU A 396 1.65 -15.07 0.90
N LEU A 397 2.41 -14.08 0.41
CA LEU A 397 2.60 -13.92 -1.03
C LEU A 397 3.61 -14.90 -1.60
N PHE A 398 4.86 -14.88 -1.14
CA PHE A 398 5.91 -15.69 -1.78
C PHE A 398 5.65 -17.20 -1.76
N PRO A 399 5.10 -17.80 -0.68
CA PRO A 399 4.72 -19.22 -0.69
C PRO A 399 3.67 -19.57 -1.75
N ALA A 400 2.87 -18.61 -2.21
CA ALA A 400 1.77 -18.81 -3.14
C ALA A 400 1.81 -17.83 -4.34
N PHE A 401 3.01 -17.37 -4.73
CA PHE A 401 3.15 -16.30 -5.72
C PHE A 401 2.57 -16.70 -7.09
N GLY A 402 2.72 -17.97 -7.47
CA GLY A 402 2.17 -18.52 -8.71
C GLY A 402 0.65 -18.71 -8.70
N ASP A 403 0.02 -18.62 -7.53
CA ASP A 403 -1.43 -18.78 -7.35
C ASP A 403 -2.15 -17.43 -7.20
N THR A 404 -1.42 -16.31 -7.31
CA THR A 404 -1.93 -14.95 -7.07
C THR A 404 -1.82 -14.10 -8.34
N ALA A 405 -2.95 -13.66 -8.89
CA ALA A 405 -2.99 -12.77 -10.06
C ALA A 405 -3.27 -11.32 -9.64
N LEU A 406 -2.46 -10.36 -10.13
CA LEU A 406 -2.57 -8.95 -9.78
C LEU A 406 -3.93 -8.32 -10.16
N LEU A 407 -4.55 -8.79 -11.24
CA LEU A 407 -5.84 -8.30 -11.70
C LEU A 407 -6.98 -9.27 -11.37
N SER A 408 -6.80 -10.13 -10.36
CA SER A 408 -7.90 -10.97 -9.88
C SER A 408 -9.04 -10.09 -9.36
N GLY A 409 -10.29 -10.50 -9.56
CA GLY A 409 -11.46 -9.79 -9.03
C GLY A 409 -11.71 -10.00 -7.54
N GLU A 410 -10.89 -10.80 -6.86
CA GLU A 410 -11.02 -11.07 -5.42
C GLU A 410 -10.34 -10.03 -4.56
N ASP A 411 -10.71 -9.97 -3.29
CA ASP A 411 -9.99 -9.19 -2.29
C ASP A 411 -9.35 -10.14 -1.27
N THR A 412 -8.06 -10.37 -1.43
CA THR A 412 -7.27 -11.26 -0.57
C THR A 412 -6.00 -10.57 -0.10
N LEU A 413 -5.47 -11.00 1.04
CA LEU A 413 -4.19 -10.51 1.56
C LEU A 413 -3.05 -10.68 0.55
N ARG A 414 -3.05 -11.78 -0.21
CA ARG A 414 -2.05 -12.02 -1.27
C ARG A 414 -2.16 -11.01 -2.40
N LEU A 415 -3.39 -10.68 -2.82
CA LEU A 415 -3.63 -9.66 -3.84
C LEU A 415 -3.12 -8.28 -3.39
N ARG A 416 -3.37 -7.92 -2.13
CA ARG A 416 -2.90 -6.64 -1.59
C ARG A 416 -1.39 -6.58 -1.46
N ALA A 417 -0.77 -7.68 -1.05
CA ALA A 417 0.68 -7.82 -0.98
C ALA A 417 1.35 -7.68 -2.37
N ILE A 418 0.78 -8.31 -3.39
CA ILE A 418 1.32 -8.23 -4.76
C ILE A 418 1.09 -6.83 -5.37
N ALA A 419 -0.04 -6.19 -5.06
CA ALA A 419 -0.33 -4.82 -5.47
C ALA A 419 0.63 -3.81 -4.84
N LEU A 420 0.90 -3.93 -3.53
CA LEU A 420 1.93 -3.15 -2.83
C LEU A 420 3.27 -3.25 -3.55
N LEU A 421 3.74 -4.47 -3.85
CA LEU A 421 5.02 -4.67 -4.51
C LEU A 421 5.07 -4.00 -5.89
N PHE A 422 3.96 -4.05 -6.61
CA PHE A 422 3.87 -3.44 -7.93
C PHE A 422 3.88 -1.92 -7.84
N VAL A 423 3.06 -1.32 -6.96
CA VAL A 423 3.04 0.15 -6.72
C VAL A 423 4.42 0.64 -6.30
N ARG A 424 5.06 -0.04 -5.34
CA ARG A 424 6.41 0.27 -4.87
C ARG A 424 7.43 0.27 -6.01
N PHE A 425 7.37 -0.75 -6.88
CA PHE A 425 8.26 -0.84 -8.03
C PHE A 425 8.06 0.36 -8.97
N LEU A 426 6.83 0.63 -9.40
CA LEU A 426 6.54 1.75 -10.29
C LEU A 426 6.97 3.09 -9.69
N PHE A 427 6.73 3.30 -8.40
CA PHE A 427 7.18 4.49 -7.68
C PHE A 427 8.70 4.67 -7.76
N GLU A 428 9.48 3.62 -7.50
CA GLU A 428 10.94 3.68 -7.56
C GLU A 428 11.47 3.88 -8.99
N GLN A 429 10.80 3.29 -9.99
CA GLN A 429 11.13 3.47 -11.40
C GLN A 429 10.84 4.88 -11.91
N LYS A 430 9.92 5.61 -11.26
CA LYS A 430 9.69 7.04 -11.51
C LYS A 430 10.64 7.95 -10.73
N GLY A 431 11.65 7.39 -10.05
CA GLY A 431 12.64 8.16 -9.31
C GLY A 431 12.43 8.16 -7.80
N GLY A 432 11.28 7.67 -7.32
CA GLY A 432 10.97 7.56 -5.89
C GLY A 432 11.04 8.90 -5.16
N VAL A 433 11.36 8.85 -3.88
CA VAL A 433 11.62 10.03 -3.03
C VAL A 433 12.85 9.79 -2.15
N SER A 434 13.38 10.87 -1.58
CA SER A 434 14.24 10.80 -0.40
C SER A 434 13.52 11.35 0.82
N TYR A 435 13.82 10.79 2.00
CA TYR A 435 13.16 11.12 3.25
C TYR A 435 14.07 12.03 4.10
N GLY A 436 13.51 13.16 4.52
CA GLY A 436 14.14 14.12 5.43
C GLY A 436 13.55 14.06 6.83
N ALA A 437 13.98 15.02 7.66
CA ALA A 437 13.46 15.19 9.02
C ALA A 437 12.00 15.61 9.00
N GLN A 438 11.26 15.25 10.07
CA GLN A 438 9.88 15.69 10.31
C GLN A 438 8.96 15.42 9.11
N GLY A 439 9.10 14.24 8.50
CA GLY A 439 8.23 13.80 7.41
C GLY A 439 8.48 14.50 6.08
N ALA A 440 9.48 15.38 5.98
CA ALA A 440 9.85 16.00 4.72
C ALA A 440 10.21 14.94 3.68
N ILE A 441 9.76 15.13 2.44
CA ILE A 441 10.18 14.32 1.30
C ILE A 441 10.73 15.23 0.21
N SER A 442 11.77 14.77 -0.48
CA SER A 442 12.25 15.38 -1.71
C SER A 442 11.95 14.42 -2.86
N ASP A 443 11.17 14.91 -3.82
CA ASP A 443 10.65 14.12 -4.92
C ASP A 443 11.71 13.87 -5.99
N GLY A 444 12.00 12.59 -6.25
CA GLY A 444 12.79 12.16 -7.39
C GLY A 444 11.95 11.91 -8.65
N GLY A 445 10.63 12.09 -8.55
CA GLY A 445 9.60 11.87 -9.57
C GLY A 445 8.55 10.83 -9.17
N GLY A 446 8.78 10.08 -8.08
CA GLY A 446 7.84 9.09 -7.56
C GLY A 446 6.58 9.73 -6.97
N ALA A 447 6.73 10.82 -6.21
CA ALA A 447 5.60 11.52 -5.61
C ALA A 447 4.75 12.21 -6.69
N ALA A 448 5.40 12.88 -7.66
CA ALA A 448 4.70 13.45 -8.83
C ALA A 448 3.89 12.38 -9.60
N TRP A 449 4.42 11.16 -9.76
CA TRP A 449 3.69 10.08 -10.40
C TRP A 449 2.48 9.61 -9.59
N LEU A 450 2.61 9.41 -8.27
CA LEU A 450 1.48 9.04 -7.41
C LEU A 450 0.41 10.14 -7.38
N ALA A 451 0.80 11.41 -7.31
CA ALA A 451 -0.14 12.52 -7.40
C ALA A 451 -0.90 12.52 -8.75
N ALA A 452 -0.22 12.21 -9.86
CA ALA A 452 -0.87 12.05 -11.17
C ALA A 452 -1.84 10.85 -11.18
N LEU A 453 -1.45 9.73 -10.57
CA LEU A 453 -2.29 8.55 -10.42
C LEU A 453 -3.55 8.82 -9.58
N HIS A 454 -3.46 9.68 -8.57
CA HIS A 454 -4.59 10.10 -7.74
C HIS A 454 -5.48 11.18 -8.37
N THR A 455 -5.00 11.93 -9.36
CA THR A 455 -5.77 13.02 -9.99
C THR A 455 -6.35 12.65 -11.35
N THR A 456 -5.94 11.52 -11.95
CA THR A 456 -6.57 10.99 -13.16
C THR A 456 -7.98 10.44 -12.89
N SER A 457 -8.89 10.65 -13.84
CA SER A 457 -10.24 10.06 -13.84
C SER A 457 -10.26 8.57 -14.19
N GLN A 458 -9.14 8.05 -14.69
CA GLN A 458 -8.98 6.62 -14.99
C GLN A 458 -8.82 5.80 -13.71
N GLN A 459 -9.10 4.49 -13.82
CA GLN A 459 -9.01 3.53 -12.70
C GLN A 459 -8.17 2.30 -13.10
N GLY A 460 -7.60 1.63 -12.11
CA GLY A 460 -6.84 0.40 -12.18
C GLY A 460 -5.77 0.45 -13.25
N ARG A 461 -5.82 -0.54 -14.16
CA ARG A 461 -4.89 -0.63 -15.28
C ARG A 461 -4.87 0.64 -16.14
N ALA A 462 -6.04 1.20 -16.46
CA ALA A 462 -6.12 2.40 -17.31
C ALA A 462 -5.48 3.62 -16.62
N ALA A 463 -5.56 3.72 -15.29
CA ALA A 463 -4.90 4.76 -14.51
C ALA A 463 -3.37 4.65 -14.59
N ILE A 464 -2.84 3.43 -14.48
CA ILE A 464 -1.41 3.16 -14.68
C ILE A 464 -0.99 3.48 -16.12
N GLU A 465 -1.78 3.07 -17.12
CA GLU A 465 -1.47 3.36 -18.53
C GLU A 465 -1.42 4.86 -18.82
N ALA A 466 -2.34 5.63 -18.22
CA ALA A 466 -2.42 7.08 -18.38
C ALA A 466 -1.25 7.84 -17.72
N THR A 467 -0.68 7.33 -16.62
CA THR A 467 0.25 8.09 -15.77
C THR A 467 1.68 7.54 -15.78
N TYR A 468 1.83 6.23 -15.94
CA TYR A 468 3.11 5.55 -15.95
C TYR A 468 3.59 5.26 -17.37
N GLY A 469 2.67 4.88 -18.26
CA GLY A 469 2.91 4.36 -19.60
C GLY A 469 2.42 2.92 -19.76
N ASN A 470 2.85 2.22 -20.81
CA ASN A 470 2.34 0.88 -21.14
C ASN A 470 2.39 -0.10 -19.94
N PHE A 471 1.21 -0.56 -19.49
CA PHE A 471 1.07 -1.45 -18.33
C PHE A 471 1.82 -2.77 -18.53
N LYS A 472 1.72 -3.38 -19.72
CA LYS A 472 2.37 -4.67 -20.01
C LYS A 472 3.88 -4.58 -19.81
N SER A 473 4.53 -3.56 -20.38
CA SER A 473 5.98 -3.35 -20.22
C SER A 473 6.39 -3.00 -18.78
N ALA A 474 5.54 -2.29 -18.03
CA ALA A 474 5.78 -2.02 -16.62
C ALA A 474 5.70 -3.30 -15.78
N PHE A 475 4.67 -4.11 -16.06
CA PHE A 475 4.40 -5.38 -15.42
C PHE A 475 5.49 -6.43 -15.67
N GLU A 476 5.98 -6.51 -16.91
CA GLU A 476 7.13 -7.35 -17.29
C GLU A 476 8.38 -7.04 -16.46
N ARG A 477 8.75 -5.76 -16.39
CA ARG A 477 9.92 -5.32 -15.62
C ARG A 477 9.76 -5.60 -14.14
N TRP A 478 8.56 -5.40 -13.62
CA TRP A 478 8.24 -5.73 -12.23
C TRP A 478 8.41 -7.22 -11.93
N LEU A 479 7.90 -8.11 -12.79
CA LEU A 479 8.11 -9.56 -12.62
C LEU A 479 9.59 -9.91 -12.61
N VAL A 480 10.40 -9.27 -13.47
CA VAL A 480 11.87 -9.42 -13.43
C VAL A 480 12.40 -8.99 -12.07
N ALA A 481 11.97 -7.82 -11.57
CA ALA A 481 12.39 -7.31 -10.28
C ALA A 481 12.08 -8.25 -9.12
N VAL A 482 10.88 -8.84 -9.07
CA VAL A 482 10.55 -9.88 -8.07
C VAL A 482 11.46 -11.10 -8.22
N GLY A 483 11.79 -11.48 -9.45
CA GLY A 483 12.69 -12.59 -9.73
C GLY A 483 14.14 -12.35 -9.31
N VAL A 484 14.69 -11.15 -9.53
CA VAL A 484 16.15 -10.93 -9.49
C VAL A 484 16.63 -10.08 -8.31
N SER A 485 15.76 -9.28 -7.68
CA SER A 485 16.16 -8.37 -6.60
C SER A 485 16.76 -9.12 -5.41
N GLY A 486 17.91 -8.63 -4.94
CA GLY A 486 18.63 -9.22 -3.82
C GLY A 486 19.32 -10.56 -4.11
N ARG A 487 19.42 -10.98 -5.39
CA ARG A 487 20.12 -12.23 -5.78
C ARG A 487 21.52 -12.02 -6.36
N GLY A 488 21.96 -10.77 -6.52
CA GLY A 488 23.22 -10.48 -7.22
C GLY A 488 23.20 -10.80 -8.73
N VAL A 489 22.04 -11.14 -9.29
CA VAL A 489 21.90 -11.52 -10.72
C VAL A 489 22.03 -10.31 -11.64
N THR A 490 21.63 -9.13 -11.18
CA THR A 490 21.76 -7.87 -11.90
C THR A 490 21.83 -6.71 -10.92
N ALA A 491 22.57 -5.65 -11.29
CA ALA A 491 22.60 -4.37 -10.61
C ALA A 491 21.76 -3.30 -11.34
N SER A 492 21.03 -3.68 -12.40
CA SER A 492 20.26 -2.73 -13.19
C SER A 492 19.07 -2.18 -12.39
N PRO A 493 19.02 -0.86 -12.15
CA PRO A 493 17.94 -0.24 -11.38
C PRO A 493 16.57 -0.37 -12.07
N LEU A 494 16.54 -0.68 -13.37
CA LEU A 494 15.32 -0.85 -14.17
C LEU A 494 14.50 -2.09 -13.80
N VAL A 495 15.14 -3.05 -13.13
CA VAL A 495 14.55 -4.35 -12.77
C VAL A 495 15.01 -4.79 -11.38
N THR A 496 15.28 -3.83 -10.50
CA THR A 496 15.56 -4.11 -9.09
C THR A 496 14.82 -3.14 -8.20
N TYR A 497 14.39 -3.61 -7.04
CA TYR A 497 13.98 -2.72 -5.95
C TYR A 497 15.18 -1.97 -5.39
N ARG A 498 14.95 -0.74 -4.91
CA ARG A 498 15.97 0.01 -4.17
C ARG A 498 16.25 -0.64 -2.82
N ALA A 499 17.43 -0.31 -2.28
CA ALA A 499 17.81 -0.73 -0.94
C ALA A 499 16.85 -0.14 0.11
N LEU A 500 16.77 -0.81 1.27
CA LEU A 500 16.07 -0.28 2.43
C LEU A 500 16.69 1.05 2.87
N ILE A 501 15.84 2.01 3.20
CA ILE A 501 16.23 3.32 3.70
C ILE A 501 16.05 3.33 5.21
N ASP A 502 17.07 3.77 5.95
CA ASP A 502 16.92 4.12 7.37
C ASP A 502 16.14 5.43 7.51
N ASP A 503 14.94 5.36 8.06
CA ASP A 503 14.16 6.55 8.35
C ASP A 503 14.60 7.15 9.68
N ALA A 504 15.38 8.23 9.61
CA ALA A 504 15.85 8.95 10.79
C ALA A 504 14.71 9.51 11.67
N THR A 505 13.49 9.68 11.12
CA THR A 505 12.37 10.25 11.88
C THR A 505 11.63 9.21 12.72
N THR A 506 11.44 8.00 12.20
CA THR A 506 10.74 6.91 12.90
C THR A 506 11.67 5.89 13.53
N GLY A 507 12.95 5.86 13.12
CA GLY A 507 13.91 4.82 13.47
C GLY A 507 13.68 3.49 12.73
N ASN A 508 12.67 3.42 11.86
CA ASN A 508 12.31 2.23 11.10
C ASN A 508 12.97 2.21 9.72
N LYS A 509 12.97 1.07 9.04
CA LYS A 509 13.30 0.98 7.62
C LYS A 509 12.09 1.27 6.73
N ILE A 510 12.33 1.94 5.60
CA ILE A 510 11.38 2.12 4.50
C ILE A 510 11.85 1.26 3.33
N GLY A 511 10.94 0.44 2.79
CA GLY A 511 11.18 -0.40 1.63
C GLY A 511 10.92 -1.88 1.81
N THR A 512 11.02 -2.59 0.69
CA THR A 512 10.77 -4.02 0.61
C THR A 512 12.05 -4.81 0.42
N LEU A 513 12.12 -5.96 1.09
CA LEU A 513 13.14 -6.98 0.85
C LEU A 513 12.45 -8.22 0.28
N ILE A 514 12.63 -8.43 -1.02
CA ILE A 514 12.18 -9.66 -1.69
C ILE A 514 12.91 -10.89 -1.13
N ARG A 515 14.19 -10.72 -0.77
CA ARG A 515 15.00 -11.74 -0.11
C ARG A 515 15.80 -11.15 1.04
N GLY A 516 16.06 -11.98 2.05
CA GLY A 516 16.78 -11.60 3.26
C GLY A 516 15.86 -11.34 4.46
N ARG A 517 16.48 -11.05 5.60
CA ARG A 517 15.79 -10.63 6.83
C ARG A 517 15.93 -9.14 7.01
N ARG A 518 14.85 -8.48 7.42
CA ARG A 518 14.95 -7.11 7.90
C ARG A 518 15.55 -7.22 9.30
N ARG A 519 16.58 -6.44 9.61
CA ARG A 519 17.32 -6.58 10.88
C ARG A 519 16.41 -6.40 12.10
N ASP A 520 15.32 -5.66 11.91
CA ASP A 520 14.29 -5.33 12.88
C ASP A 520 13.23 -6.46 13.05
N ASP A 521 13.35 -7.57 12.32
CA ASP A 521 12.49 -8.77 12.46
C ASP A 521 12.65 -9.44 13.86
N THR A 522 13.53 -8.92 14.74
CA THR A 522 13.75 -9.44 16.11
C THR A 522 12.83 -8.84 17.18
N GLY A 523 11.77 -8.13 16.77
CA GLY A 523 10.84 -7.48 17.70
C GLY A 523 11.34 -6.11 18.19
N PRO A 524 10.46 -5.32 18.85
CA PRO A 524 10.80 -3.97 19.28
C PRO A 524 12.06 -4.01 20.15
N ARG A 525 13.05 -3.17 19.82
CA ARG A 525 14.09 -2.84 20.79
C ARG A 525 13.37 -2.10 21.91
N SER A 526 13.24 -2.75 23.06
CA SER A 526 12.93 -2.05 24.30
C SER A 526 13.99 -0.96 24.48
N THR A 527 13.61 0.29 24.23
CA THR A 527 14.35 1.45 24.72
C THR A 527 14.07 1.65 26.18
#